data_AF-A0AA37NG44-F1
#
_entry.id   AF-A0AA37NG44-F1
#
_cell.length_a   1.000
_cell.length_b   1.000
_cell.length_c   1.000
_cell.angle_alpha   90.00
_cell.angle_beta   90.00
_cell.angle_gamma   90.00
#
_symmetry.space_group_name_H-M   'P 1'
#
loop_
_entity.id
_entity.type
_entity.pdbx_description
1 polymer ?
#
loop_
_entity_poly.entity_id
_entity_poly.type
_entity_poly.pdbx_seq_one_letter_code
_entity_poly.pdbx_strand_id
1 'polypeptide(L)'
;METNGLIYNVEKIYIENGTTFKMKVNIRLNDECKNNICEWTITADIYEKQGDGRYVYCCDGCCHEEILKHFPQFKRFVDLHFSNHYGQPPYPVKGGGFYYIKQKDEKAINYLRITENEYNILCNAEDEQYFTYLLHELGIVERWKRESDEAIKVLEELTGQTWVNPYKPEEERLVLKFTDEERTLIKNRLKEGYYTPEAIQARKEREKREKYEKKRNEIIADCEKAMQKAENKKLVMLAVLDAGISLVYYDSSNEFVFNWRNSETKITQEELDNFVKTVDKTKLPKDITFRL
;
A
#
# COMPACT_ATOMS: atom_id res chain seq x y z
N MET A 1 -30.47 -9.52 -25.96
CA MET A 1 -30.67 -10.12 -24.62
C MET A 1 -29.67 -9.46 -23.69
N GLU A 2 -30.10 -8.95 -22.54
CA GLU A 2 -29.18 -8.34 -21.56
C GLU A 2 -28.42 -9.42 -20.78
N THR A 3 -27.17 -9.16 -20.41
CA THR A 3 -26.32 -10.04 -19.62
C THR A 3 -25.39 -9.24 -18.71
N ASN A 4 -25.00 -9.81 -17.58
CA ASN A 4 -23.97 -9.26 -16.69
C ASN A 4 -22.56 -9.80 -17.00
N GLY A 5 -22.45 -10.74 -17.94
CA GLY A 5 -21.18 -11.29 -18.42
C GLY A 5 -21.24 -11.49 -19.92
N LEU A 6 -20.36 -10.80 -20.65
CA LEU A 6 -20.14 -11.10 -22.06
C LEU A 6 -19.07 -12.17 -22.17
N ILE A 7 -19.35 -13.25 -22.90
CA ILE A 7 -18.40 -14.34 -23.12
C ILE A 7 -18.46 -14.76 -24.59
N TYR A 8 -17.33 -14.65 -25.27
CA TYR A 8 -17.17 -15.07 -26.66
C TYR A 8 -16.09 -16.15 -26.74
N ASN A 9 -16.42 -17.24 -27.44
CA ASN A 9 -15.51 -18.35 -27.68
C ASN A 9 -15.37 -18.56 -29.18
N VAL A 10 -14.14 -18.70 -29.66
CA VAL A 10 -13.86 -19.02 -31.06
C VAL A 10 -12.75 -20.06 -31.16
N GLU A 11 -12.86 -20.93 -32.16
CA GLU A 11 -11.86 -21.95 -32.46
C GLU A 11 -11.21 -21.68 -33.81
N LYS A 12 -9.91 -21.96 -33.92
CA LYS A 12 -9.19 -22.00 -35.19
C LYS A 12 -8.21 -23.16 -35.22
N ILE A 13 -8.22 -23.87 -36.34
CA ILE A 13 -7.22 -24.88 -36.68
C ILE A 13 -6.19 -24.21 -37.61
N TYR A 14 -4.91 -24.39 -37.32
CA TYR A 14 -3.81 -23.86 -38.12
C TYR A 14 -2.65 -24.84 -38.21
N ILE A 15 -1.73 -24.61 -39.14
CA ILE A 15 -0.53 -25.43 -39.32
C ILE A 15 0.68 -24.53 -39.11
N GLU A 16 1.60 -24.97 -38.26
CA GLU A 16 2.87 -24.32 -38.01
C GLU A 16 3.99 -25.35 -38.04
N ASN A 17 5.03 -25.09 -38.84
CA ASN A 17 6.18 -25.98 -39.00
C ASN A 17 5.81 -27.43 -39.35
N GLY A 18 4.73 -27.62 -40.11
CA GLY A 18 4.21 -28.93 -40.50
C GLY A 18 3.33 -29.62 -39.45
N THR A 19 3.23 -29.06 -38.24
CA THR A 19 2.37 -29.54 -37.17
C THR A 19 1.03 -28.83 -37.18
N THR A 20 -0.07 -29.58 -37.05
CA THR A 20 -1.42 -29.00 -36.98
C THR A 20 -1.80 -28.71 -35.54
N PHE A 21 -2.28 -27.49 -35.28
CA PHE A 21 -2.76 -27.05 -33.97
C PHE A 21 -4.23 -26.64 -34.02
N LYS A 22 -4.87 -26.68 -32.87
CA LYS A 22 -6.21 -26.14 -32.62
C LYS A 22 -6.13 -25.20 -31.43
N MET A 23 -6.51 -23.96 -31.64
CA MET A 23 -6.59 -22.95 -30.59
C MET A 23 -8.05 -22.61 -30.32
N LYS A 24 -8.42 -22.57 -29.05
CA LYS A 24 -9.70 -22.08 -28.56
C LYS A 24 -9.45 -20.79 -27.79
N VAL A 25 -9.93 -19.67 -28.31
CA VAL A 25 -9.81 -18.37 -27.65
C VAL A 25 -11.09 -18.10 -26.86
N ASN A 26 -10.93 -17.69 -25.60
CA ASN A 26 -12.01 -17.22 -24.73
C ASN A 26 -11.80 -15.73 -24.44
N ILE A 27 -12.79 -14.89 -24.76
CA ILE A 27 -12.82 -13.46 -24.45
C ILE A 27 -14.01 -13.22 -23.53
N ARG A 28 -13.80 -12.51 -22.44
CA ARG A 28 -14.86 -12.22 -21.47
C ARG A 28 -14.74 -10.83 -20.86
N LEU A 29 -15.90 -10.29 -20.51
CA LEU A 29 -16.08 -9.18 -19.59
C LEU A 29 -17.09 -9.61 -18.53
N ASN A 30 -16.61 -9.98 -17.36
CA ASN A 30 -17.42 -10.44 -16.23
C ASN A 30 -16.67 -10.28 -14.90
N ASP A 31 -17.35 -10.53 -13.78
CA ASP A 31 -16.72 -10.69 -12.47
C ASP A 31 -16.59 -12.19 -12.11
N GLU A 32 -15.57 -12.86 -12.65
CA GLU A 32 -15.31 -14.26 -12.30
C GLU A 32 -14.86 -14.42 -10.84
N CYS A 33 -14.07 -13.46 -10.33
CA CYS A 33 -13.48 -13.51 -9.00
C CYS A 33 -14.46 -13.15 -7.87
N LYS A 34 -15.66 -12.66 -8.21
CA LYS A 34 -16.69 -12.16 -7.29
C LYS A 34 -16.14 -11.07 -6.36
N ASN A 35 -15.36 -10.16 -6.95
CA ASN A 35 -14.71 -9.05 -6.23
C ASN A 35 -15.44 -7.70 -6.42
N ASN A 36 -16.65 -7.72 -6.97
CA ASN A 36 -17.48 -6.56 -7.26
C ASN A 36 -16.85 -5.62 -8.30
N ILE A 37 -16.19 -6.17 -9.31
CA ILE A 37 -15.77 -5.41 -10.48
C ILE A 37 -15.70 -6.35 -11.69
N CYS A 38 -16.27 -5.94 -12.82
CA CYS A 38 -16.11 -6.70 -14.06
C CYS A 38 -14.78 -6.34 -14.73
N GLU A 39 -14.05 -7.35 -15.16
CA GLU A 39 -12.72 -7.22 -15.76
C GLU A 39 -12.66 -7.92 -17.12
N TRP A 40 -11.82 -7.38 -17.98
CA TRP A 40 -11.50 -7.96 -19.28
C TRP A 40 -10.56 -9.15 -19.10
N THR A 41 -10.87 -10.26 -19.75
CA THR A 41 -9.95 -11.38 -19.88
C THR A 41 -9.98 -11.90 -21.31
N ILE A 42 -8.81 -12.24 -21.82
CA ILE A 42 -8.63 -13.00 -23.05
C ILE A 42 -7.57 -14.07 -22.82
N THR A 43 -7.93 -15.32 -23.09
CA THR A 43 -7.04 -16.48 -22.93
C THR A 43 -7.20 -17.42 -24.11
N ALA A 44 -6.28 -18.38 -24.25
CA ALA A 44 -6.45 -19.45 -25.20
C ALA A 44 -5.97 -20.78 -24.67
N ASP A 45 -6.68 -21.85 -25.03
CA ASP A 45 -6.21 -23.23 -24.92
C ASP A 45 -5.69 -23.69 -26.28
N ILE A 46 -4.48 -24.24 -26.32
CA ILE A 46 -3.83 -24.70 -27.56
C ILE A 46 -3.60 -26.21 -27.48
N TYR A 47 -3.99 -26.91 -28.55
CA TYR A 47 -3.87 -28.35 -28.68
C TYR A 47 -3.12 -28.70 -29.95
N GLU A 48 -2.20 -29.65 -29.87
CA GLU A 48 -1.44 -30.19 -30.99
C GLU A 48 -2.10 -31.46 -31.53
N LYS A 49 -2.22 -31.60 -32.85
CA LYS A 49 -2.71 -32.82 -33.50
C LYS A 49 -1.57 -33.84 -33.65
N GLN A 50 -1.73 -34.98 -32.98
CA GLN A 50 -0.80 -36.10 -33.04
C GLN A 50 -1.02 -36.95 -34.30
N GLY A 51 -0.06 -37.83 -34.60
CA GLY A 51 -0.07 -38.68 -35.81
C GLY A 51 -1.28 -39.64 -35.91
N ASP A 52 -1.91 -39.98 -34.79
CA ASP A 52 -3.15 -40.76 -34.74
C ASP A 52 -4.43 -39.92 -34.89
N GLY A 53 -4.28 -38.61 -35.16
CA GLY A 53 -5.36 -37.66 -35.37
C GLY A 53 -5.94 -37.03 -34.10
N ARG A 54 -5.51 -37.45 -32.90
CA ARG A 54 -5.98 -36.87 -31.63
C ARG A 54 -5.36 -35.49 -31.38
N TYR A 55 -6.14 -34.60 -30.75
CA TYR A 55 -5.64 -33.32 -30.27
C TYR A 55 -5.23 -33.46 -28.80
N VAL A 56 -3.96 -33.20 -28.51
CA VAL A 56 -3.38 -33.25 -27.17
C VAL A 56 -3.10 -31.83 -26.70
N TYR A 57 -3.45 -31.53 -25.45
CA TYR A 57 -3.22 -30.23 -24.83
C TYR A 57 -1.72 -29.88 -24.84
N CYS A 58 -1.39 -28.66 -25.24
CA CYS A 58 -0.01 -28.15 -25.30
C CYS A 58 0.22 -27.07 -24.25
N CYS A 59 -0.62 -26.02 -24.23
CA CYS A 59 -0.52 -24.92 -23.28
C CYS A 59 -1.86 -24.16 -23.18
N ASP A 60 -2.00 -23.37 -22.11
CA ASP A 60 -3.10 -22.42 -21.89
C ASP A 60 -2.64 -21.09 -21.30
N GLY A 61 -3.61 -20.19 -21.09
CA GLY A 61 -3.43 -18.95 -20.34
C GLY A 61 -3.35 -17.72 -21.23
N CYS A 62 -2.50 -16.76 -20.83
CA CYS A 62 -2.35 -15.44 -21.45
C CYS A 62 -1.49 -15.49 -22.71
N CYS A 63 -1.81 -16.38 -23.65
CA CYS A 63 -1.08 -16.66 -24.90
C CYS A 63 -1.18 -15.51 -25.93
N HIS A 64 -1.00 -14.26 -25.49
CA HIS A 64 -1.28 -13.05 -26.25
C HIS A 64 -0.58 -13.02 -27.62
N GLU A 65 0.70 -13.35 -27.68
CA GLU A 65 1.46 -13.35 -28.94
C GLU A 65 0.87 -14.34 -29.95
N GLU A 66 0.57 -15.56 -29.51
CA GLU A 66 0.03 -16.62 -30.37
C GLU A 66 -1.43 -16.33 -30.77
N ILE A 67 -2.23 -15.76 -29.85
CA ILE A 67 -3.57 -15.26 -30.15
C ILE A 67 -3.50 -14.20 -31.25
N LEU A 68 -2.61 -13.21 -31.15
CA LEU A 68 -2.54 -12.11 -32.12
C LEU A 68 -2.01 -12.53 -33.48
N LYS A 69 -1.14 -13.54 -33.54
CA LYS A 69 -0.67 -14.14 -34.79
C LYS A 69 -1.82 -14.79 -35.58
N HIS A 70 -2.77 -15.42 -34.89
CA HIS A 70 -3.88 -16.14 -35.53
C HIS A 70 -5.20 -15.36 -35.58
N PHE A 71 -5.38 -14.39 -34.68
CA PHE A 71 -6.53 -13.52 -34.54
C PHE A 71 -6.08 -12.06 -34.29
N PRO A 72 -5.43 -11.41 -35.27
CA PRO A 72 -4.91 -10.05 -35.10
C PRO A 72 -6.02 -9.03 -34.75
N GLN A 73 -7.26 -9.30 -35.14
CA GLN A 73 -8.42 -8.48 -34.78
C GLN A 73 -8.71 -8.43 -33.26
N PHE A 74 -8.16 -9.36 -32.47
CA PHE A 74 -8.36 -9.39 -31.01
C PHE A 74 -7.37 -8.51 -30.23
N LYS A 75 -6.52 -7.73 -30.92
CA LYS A 75 -5.58 -6.80 -30.28
C LYS A 75 -6.22 -5.93 -29.20
N ARG A 76 -7.41 -5.36 -29.46
CA ARG A 76 -8.11 -4.54 -28.47
C ARG A 76 -8.41 -5.26 -27.15
N PHE A 77 -8.72 -6.56 -27.21
CA PHE A 77 -9.03 -7.36 -26.02
C PHE A 77 -7.76 -7.76 -25.28
N VAL A 78 -6.67 -8.02 -26.02
CA VAL A 78 -5.34 -8.25 -25.44
C VAL A 78 -4.83 -7.03 -24.69
N ASP A 79 -4.96 -5.84 -25.29
CA ASP A 79 -4.52 -4.58 -24.67
C ASP A 79 -5.32 -4.25 -23.38
N LEU A 80 -6.58 -4.69 -23.32
CA LEU A 80 -7.46 -4.51 -22.16
C LEU A 80 -7.36 -5.63 -21.13
N HIS A 81 -6.62 -6.72 -21.39
CA HIS A 81 -6.54 -7.85 -20.47
C HIS A 81 -6.20 -7.41 -19.03
N PHE A 82 -6.95 -7.91 -18.03
CA PHE A 82 -6.97 -7.51 -16.62
C PHE A 82 -7.42 -6.08 -16.29
N SER A 83 -7.78 -5.27 -17.29
CA SER A 83 -8.37 -3.96 -17.01
C SER A 83 -9.83 -4.12 -16.61
N ASN A 84 -10.31 -3.25 -15.72
CA ASN A 84 -11.73 -3.24 -15.36
C ASN A 84 -12.61 -2.75 -16.53
N HIS A 85 -13.93 -2.76 -16.35
CA HIS A 85 -14.86 -2.30 -17.41
C HIS A 85 -14.76 -0.79 -17.72
N TYR A 86 -14.08 0.01 -16.89
CA TYR A 86 -13.68 1.39 -17.22
C TYR A 86 -12.38 1.44 -18.05
N GLY A 87 -11.83 0.28 -18.42
CA GLY A 87 -10.53 0.13 -19.04
C GLY A 87 -9.36 0.43 -18.11
N GLN A 88 -9.57 0.68 -16.82
CA GLN A 88 -8.46 1.02 -15.93
C GLN A 88 -7.62 -0.24 -15.67
N PRO A 89 -6.28 -0.19 -15.82
CA PRO A 89 -5.44 -1.30 -15.40
C PRO A 89 -5.56 -1.49 -13.88
N PRO A 90 -5.26 -2.69 -13.35
CA PRO A 90 -5.33 -2.92 -11.91
C PRO A 90 -4.40 -1.94 -11.19
N TYR A 91 -4.79 -1.42 -10.02
CA TYR A 91 -3.90 -0.57 -9.20
C TYR A 91 -3.11 0.51 -9.99
N PRO A 92 -3.77 1.40 -10.75
CA PRO A 92 -3.08 2.33 -11.66
C PRO A 92 -2.19 3.35 -10.92
N VAL A 93 -2.44 3.54 -9.62
CA VAL A 93 -1.69 4.46 -8.75
C VAL A 93 -0.91 3.64 -7.71
N LYS A 94 -1.52 3.34 -6.57
CA LYS A 94 -0.85 2.70 -5.44
C LYS A 94 -0.53 1.22 -5.72
N GLY A 95 0.75 0.86 -5.62
CA GLY A 95 1.21 -0.54 -5.77
C GLY A 95 1.35 -1.04 -7.21
N GLY A 96 1.02 -0.23 -8.21
CA GLY A 96 1.15 -0.58 -9.63
C GLY A 96 1.75 0.57 -10.44
N GLY A 97 0.92 1.34 -11.15
CA GLY A 97 1.40 2.31 -12.14
C GLY A 97 2.36 3.37 -11.58
N PHE A 98 2.05 3.97 -10.43
CA PHE A 98 2.96 4.94 -9.80
C PHE A 98 4.28 4.29 -9.37
N TYR A 99 4.24 3.04 -8.91
CA TYR A 99 5.45 2.30 -8.54
C TYR A 99 6.36 2.08 -9.76
N TYR A 100 5.83 1.60 -10.88
CA TYR A 100 6.62 1.40 -12.09
C TYR A 100 7.24 2.71 -12.59
N ILE A 101 6.47 3.79 -12.57
CA ILE A 101 6.93 5.13 -12.95
C ILE A 101 8.09 5.59 -12.04
N LYS A 102 7.98 5.39 -10.72
CA LYS A 102 9.03 5.75 -9.77
C LYS A 102 10.30 4.91 -9.90
N GLN A 103 10.16 3.65 -10.30
CA GLN A 103 11.29 2.79 -10.62
C GLN A 103 11.91 3.06 -11.99
N LYS A 104 11.32 3.97 -12.77
CA LYS A 104 11.68 4.22 -14.18
C LYS A 104 11.64 2.93 -15.01
N ASP A 105 10.65 2.08 -14.72
CA ASP A 105 10.42 0.85 -15.45
C ASP A 105 9.59 1.16 -16.71
N GLU A 106 10.15 0.87 -17.88
CA GLU A 106 9.49 1.09 -19.18
C GLU A 106 8.20 0.25 -19.33
N LYS A 107 8.03 -0.80 -18.51
CA LYS A 107 6.76 -1.56 -18.45
C LYS A 107 5.57 -0.67 -18.10
N ALA A 108 5.79 0.48 -17.45
CA ALA A 108 4.72 1.44 -17.17
C ALA A 108 4.01 1.91 -18.45
N ILE A 109 4.73 2.02 -19.58
CA ILE A 109 4.18 2.45 -20.87
C ILE A 109 3.08 1.49 -21.31
N ASN A 110 3.39 0.19 -21.32
CA ASN A 110 2.44 -0.85 -21.70
C ASN A 110 1.34 -1.03 -20.64
N TYR A 111 1.71 -1.01 -19.35
CA TYR A 111 0.79 -1.21 -18.24
C TYR A 111 -0.30 -0.13 -18.16
N LEU A 112 0.09 1.13 -18.33
CA LEU A 112 -0.82 2.28 -18.30
C LEU A 112 -1.37 2.62 -19.69
N ARG A 113 -0.91 1.94 -20.75
CA ARG A 113 -1.25 2.26 -22.16
C ARG A 113 -1.06 3.74 -22.48
N ILE A 114 0.13 4.24 -22.16
CA ILE A 114 0.52 5.64 -22.34
C ILE A 114 1.60 5.76 -23.42
N THR A 115 1.79 6.98 -23.91
CA THR A 115 2.90 7.34 -24.80
C THR A 115 4.17 7.63 -24.01
N GLU A 116 5.32 7.63 -24.69
CA GLU A 116 6.61 8.02 -24.10
C GLU A 116 6.59 9.45 -23.53
N ASN A 117 5.91 10.38 -24.23
CA ASN A 117 5.76 11.75 -23.74
C ASN A 117 4.95 11.82 -22.45
N GLU A 118 3.84 11.09 -22.37
CA GLU A 118 3.03 10.99 -21.15
C GLU A 118 3.82 10.33 -20.01
N TYR A 119 4.58 9.28 -20.30
CA TYR A 119 5.47 8.63 -19.34
C TYR A 119 6.48 9.62 -18.76
N ASN A 120 7.13 10.42 -19.61
CA ASN A 120 8.10 11.42 -19.19
C ASN A 120 7.49 12.50 -18.28
N ILE A 121 6.24 12.92 -18.57
CA ILE A 121 5.51 13.86 -17.70
C ILE A 121 5.20 13.21 -16.35
N LEU A 122 4.68 11.97 -16.36
CA LEU A 122 4.31 11.22 -15.17
C LEU A 122 5.50 10.90 -14.25
N CYS A 123 6.70 10.72 -14.80
CA CYS A 123 7.93 10.54 -14.03
C CYS A 123 8.23 11.72 -13.08
N ASN A 124 7.73 12.92 -13.38
CA ASN A 124 7.92 14.10 -12.56
C ASN A 124 6.90 14.23 -11.42
N ALA A 125 5.90 13.34 -11.35
CA ALA A 125 4.90 13.39 -10.30
C ALA A 125 5.52 13.09 -8.93
N GLU A 126 5.59 14.05 -8.00
CA GLU A 126 6.23 13.85 -6.70
C GLU A 126 5.52 12.78 -5.83
N ASP A 127 4.19 12.77 -5.84
CA ASP A 127 3.35 11.94 -4.98
C ASP A 127 2.16 11.30 -5.74
N GLU A 128 1.49 10.34 -5.10
CA GLU A 128 0.35 9.60 -5.69
C GLU A 128 -0.83 10.51 -6.06
N GLN A 129 -1.09 11.60 -5.31
CA GLN A 129 -2.19 12.52 -5.61
C GLN A 129 -1.89 13.33 -6.87
N TYR A 130 -0.67 13.86 -6.98
CA TYR A 130 -0.26 14.60 -8.17
C TYR A 130 -0.18 13.68 -9.40
N PHE A 131 0.29 12.45 -9.22
CA PHE A 131 0.26 11.45 -10.28
C PHE A 131 -1.18 11.16 -10.77
N THR A 132 -2.11 10.96 -9.84
CA THR A 132 -3.53 10.76 -10.16
C THR A 132 -4.10 11.95 -10.92
N TYR A 133 -3.80 13.18 -10.48
CA TYR A 133 -4.17 14.40 -11.21
C TYR A 133 -3.64 14.39 -12.65
N LEU A 134 -2.37 14.02 -12.86
CA LEU A 134 -1.78 13.96 -14.21
C LEU A 134 -2.44 12.90 -15.10
N LEU A 135 -2.84 11.74 -14.57
CA LEU A 135 -3.60 10.76 -15.34
C LEU A 135 -4.89 11.35 -15.92
N HIS A 136 -5.58 12.18 -15.14
CA HIS A 136 -6.79 12.88 -15.60
C HIS A 136 -6.46 14.06 -16.53
N GLU A 137 -5.47 14.87 -16.21
CA GLU A 137 -5.12 16.06 -17.01
C GLU A 137 -4.59 15.69 -18.40
N LEU A 138 -3.88 14.56 -18.52
CA LEU A 138 -3.36 14.04 -19.78
C LEU A 138 -4.42 13.29 -20.61
N GLY A 139 -5.65 13.15 -20.10
CA GLY A 139 -6.72 12.45 -20.83
C GLY A 139 -6.57 10.91 -20.84
N ILE A 140 -5.74 10.35 -19.96
CA ILE A 140 -5.42 8.91 -19.93
C ILE A 140 -6.60 8.12 -19.39
N VAL A 141 -7.24 8.61 -18.32
CA VAL A 141 -8.42 7.95 -17.73
C VAL A 141 -9.59 7.94 -18.72
N GLU A 142 -9.81 9.05 -19.44
CA GLU A 142 -10.83 9.14 -20.48
C GLU A 142 -10.51 8.21 -21.67
N ARG A 143 -9.24 8.07 -22.04
CA ARG A 143 -8.78 7.14 -23.08
C ARG A 143 -9.09 5.69 -22.70
N TRP A 144 -8.75 5.28 -21.48
CA TRP A 144 -9.06 3.93 -20.98
C TRP A 144 -10.55 3.62 -21.07
N LYS A 145 -11.40 4.56 -20.65
CA LYS A 145 -12.85 4.38 -20.71
C LYS A 145 -13.33 4.21 -22.15
N ARG A 146 -12.83 5.04 -23.06
CA ARG A 146 -13.18 4.95 -24.49
C ARG A 146 -12.76 3.62 -25.10
N GLU A 147 -11.53 3.17 -24.84
CA GLU A 147 -11.02 1.88 -25.32
C GLU A 147 -11.90 0.72 -24.85
N SER A 148 -12.28 0.73 -23.57
CA SER A 148 -13.17 -0.28 -22.99
C SER A 148 -14.57 -0.23 -23.60
N ASP A 149 -15.16 0.95 -23.77
CA ASP A 149 -16.49 1.11 -24.37
C ASP A 149 -16.54 0.65 -25.82
N GLU A 150 -15.48 0.92 -26.59
CA GLU A 150 -15.34 0.40 -27.95
C GLU A 150 -15.22 -1.13 -27.96
N ALA A 151 -14.47 -1.72 -27.02
CA ALA A 151 -14.35 -3.16 -26.89
C ALA A 151 -15.67 -3.83 -26.45
N ILE A 152 -16.46 -3.19 -25.57
CA ILE A 152 -17.80 -3.68 -25.17
C ILE A 152 -18.66 -3.83 -26.41
N LYS A 153 -18.81 -2.77 -27.22
CA LYS A 153 -19.65 -2.80 -28.43
C LYS A 153 -19.27 -3.93 -29.38
N VAL A 154 -17.96 -4.13 -29.58
CA VAL A 154 -17.47 -5.21 -30.43
C VAL A 154 -17.82 -6.58 -29.85
N LEU A 155 -17.68 -6.76 -28.53
CA LEU A 155 -18.00 -8.03 -27.88
C LEU A 155 -19.52 -8.29 -27.85
N GLU A 156 -20.34 -7.24 -27.72
CA GLU A 156 -21.80 -7.29 -27.87
C GLU A 156 -22.19 -7.76 -29.27
N GLU A 157 -21.57 -7.21 -30.33
CA GLU A 157 -21.78 -7.64 -31.71
C GLU A 157 -21.40 -9.11 -31.93
N LEU A 158 -20.26 -9.55 -31.36
CA LEU A 158 -19.79 -10.93 -31.48
C LEU A 158 -20.68 -11.94 -30.76
N THR A 159 -21.38 -11.52 -29.70
CA THR A 159 -22.20 -12.40 -28.85
C THR A 159 -23.70 -12.29 -29.12
N GLY A 160 -24.15 -11.20 -29.75
CA GLY A 160 -25.58 -10.86 -29.88
C GLY A 160 -26.25 -10.47 -28.55
N GLN A 161 -25.45 -10.12 -27.55
CA GLN A 161 -25.90 -9.76 -26.20
C GLN A 161 -25.60 -8.28 -25.91
N THR A 162 -26.32 -7.69 -24.97
CA THR A 162 -26.06 -6.33 -24.48
C THR A 162 -25.56 -6.45 -23.04
N TRP A 163 -24.42 -5.83 -22.74
CA TRP A 163 -23.83 -5.89 -21.41
C TRP A 163 -24.43 -4.84 -20.49
N VAL A 164 -24.73 -5.28 -19.27
CA VAL A 164 -25.20 -4.41 -18.19
C VAL A 164 -24.32 -4.66 -16.98
N ASN A 165 -23.74 -3.59 -16.43
CA ASN A 165 -22.95 -3.71 -15.20
C ASN A 165 -23.84 -4.24 -14.06
N PRO A 166 -23.50 -5.37 -13.41
CA PRO A 166 -24.29 -5.90 -12.30
C PRO A 166 -24.20 -5.07 -11.02
N TYR A 167 -23.27 -4.11 -10.92
CA TYR A 167 -23.00 -3.34 -9.71
C TYR A 167 -23.37 -1.87 -9.84
N LYS A 168 -23.69 -1.25 -8.70
CA LYS A 168 -23.75 0.21 -8.62
C LYS A 168 -22.35 0.79 -8.42
N PRO A 169 -22.06 2.02 -8.89
CA PRO A 169 -20.73 2.63 -8.76
C PRO A 169 -20.15 2.68 -7.33
N GLU A 170 -21.01 2.75 -6.32
CA GLU A 170 -20.62 2.74 -4.90
C GLU A 170 -20.19 1.34 -4.39
N GLU A 171 -20.64 0.27 -5.03
CA GLU A 171 -20.32 -1.12 -4.68
C GLU A 171 -19.04 -1.61 -5.36
N GLU A 172 -18.64 -0.92 -6.43
CA GLU A 172 -17.50 -1.31 -7.24
C GLU A 172 -16.18 -1.11 -6.51
N ARG A 173 -15.36 -2.15 -6.54
CA ARG A 173 -14.01 -2.13 -5.96
C ARG A 173 -12.98 -1.83 -7.03
N LEU A 174 -11.80 -1.37 -6.59
CA LEU A 174 -10.62 -1.18 -7.43
C LEU A 174 -10.81 -0.17 -8.59
N VAL A 175 -11.81 0.71 -8.48
CA VAL A 175 -12.00 1.83 -9.40
C VAL A 175 -11.13 3.01 -8.96
N LEU A 176 -10.39 3.60 -9.91
CA LEU A 176 -9.69 4.86 -9.66
C LEU A 176 -10.71 5.98 -9.44
N LYS A 177 -10.71 6.56 -8.24
CA LYS A 177 -11.54 7.70 -7.86
C LYS A 177 -10.69 8.95 -7.78
N PHE A 178 -11.23 10.06 -8.27
CA PHE A 178 -10.61 11.38 -8.16
C PHE A 178 -11.70 12.43 -8.08
N THR A 179 -11.77 13.13 -6.95
CA THR A 179 -12.84 14.10 -6.68
C THR A 179 -12.48 15.49 -7.18
N ASP A 180 -13.50 16.34 -7.37
CA ASP A 180 -13.29 17.74 -7.73
C ASP A 180 -12.56 18.54 -6.64
N GLU A 181 -12.73 18.15 -5.37
CA GLU A 181 -12.01 18.72 -4.24
C GLU A 181 -10.51 18.39 -4.33
N GLU A 182 -10.16 17.13 -4.60
CA GLU A 182 -8.77 16.71 -4.81
C GLU A 182 -8.17 17.41 -6.03
N ARG A 183 -8.92 17.51 -7.13
CA ARG A 183 -8.50 18.26 -8.32
C ARG A 183 -8.22 19.72 -8.00
N THR A 184 -9.11 20.37 -7.24
CA THR A 184 -8.96 21.77 -6.85
C THR A 184 -7.75 21.97 -5.94
N LEU A 185 -7.55 21.06 -4.98
CA LEU A 185 -6.38 21.07 -4.10
C LEU A 185 -5.07 21.01 -4.89
N ILE A 186 -4.95 20.08 -5.85
CA ILE A 186 -3.73 19.94 -6.66
C ILE A 186 -3.52 21.17 -7.55
N LYS A 187 -4.59 21.72 -8.15
CA LYS A 187 -4.51 22.96 -8.93
C LYS A 187 -4.02 24.15 -8.09
N ASN A 188 -4.47 24.27 -6.84
CA ASN A 188 -4.00 25.32 -5.95
C ASN A 188 -2.53 25.12 -5.57
N ARG A 189 -2.14 23.89 -5.21
CA ARG A 189 -0.73 23.53 -4.95
C ARG A 189 0.17 23.86 -6.14
N LEU A 190 -0.27 23.58 -7.37
CA LEU A 190 0.48 23.94 -8.58
C LEU A 190 0.66 25.47 -8.69
N LYS A 191 -0.41 26.25 -8.50
CA LYS A 191 -0.36 27.72 -8.54
C LYS A 191 0.55 28.31 -7.47
N GLU A 192 0.58 27.69 -6.29
CA GLU A 192 1.42 28.09 -5.15
C GLU A 192 2.88 27.64 -5.29
N GLY A 193 3.23 26.93 -6.37
CA GLY A 193 4.58 26.42 -6.59
C GLY A 193 4.97 25.24 -5.69
N TYR A 194 4.00 24.55 -5.08
CA TYR A 194 4.24 23.41 -4.19
C TYR A 194 5.04 22.28 -4.86
N TYR A 195 4.84 22.07 -6.17
CA TYR A 195 5.52 21.03 -6.95
C TYR A 195 6.79 21.52 -7.66
N THR A 196 7.28 22.73 -7.34
CA THR A 196 8.59 23.19 -7.84
C THR A 196 9.73 22.40 -7.22
N PRO A 197 10.85 22.20 -7.95
CA PRO A 197 12.03 21.51 -7.42
C PRO A 197 12.51 22.12 -6.09
N GLU A 198 12.49 23.44 -5.97
CA GLU A 198 12.93 24.18 -4.78
C GLU A 198 12.01 23.91 -3.59
N ALA A 199 10.69 23.96 -3.79
CA ALA A 199 9.72 23.66 -2.74
C ALA A 199 9.80 22.19 -2.30
N ILE A 200 9.97 21.26 -3.23
CA ILE A 200 10.16 19.83 -2.94
C ILE A 200 11.41 19.63 -2.09
N GLN A 201 12.54 20.22 -2.50
CA GLN A 201 13.80 20.11 -1.78
C GLN A 201 13.71 20.70 -0.36
N ALA A 202 13.12 21.89 -0.22
CA ALA A 202 12.91 22.52 1.08
C ALA A 202 12.07 21.66 2.03
N ARG A 203 11.03 20.96 1.52
CA ARG A 203 10.24 20.00 2.32
C ARG A 203 11.09 18.82 2.78
N LYS A 204 11.86 18.21 1.88
CA LYS A 204 12.74 17.07 2.21
C LYS A 204 13.79 17.43 3.26
N GLU A 205 14.36 18.63 3.18
CA GLU A 205 15.32 19.13 4.16
C GLU A 205 14.68 19.40 5.53
N ARG A 206 13.48 19.99 5.54
CA ARG A 206 12.71 20.20 6.77
C ARG A 206 12.37 18.87 7.44
N GLU A 207 11.84 17.89 6.71
CA GLU A 207 11.53 16.56 7.26
C GLU A 207 12.79 15.86 7.82
N LYS A 208 13.93 16.00 7.15
CA LYS A 208 15.20 15.46 7.62
C LYS A 208 15.63 16.12 8.94
N ARG A 209 15.47 17.45 9.05
CA ARG A 209 15.77 18.22 10.26
C ARG A 209 14.85 17.82 11.40
N GLU A 210 13.54 17.73 11.17
CA GLU A 210 12.56 17.31 12.17
C GLU A 210 12.84 15.90 12.69
N LYS A 211 13.18 14.95 11.81
CA LYS A 211 13.59 13.59 12.21
C LYS A 211 14.88 13.62 13.04
N TYR A 212 15.84 14.46 12.69
CA TYR A 212 17.08 14.62 13.44
C TYR A 212 16.82 15.23 14.83
N GLU A 213 16.04 16.30 14.90
CA GLU A 213 15.68 16.96 16.17
C GLU A 213 14.88 16.05 17.08
N LYS A 214 13.94 15.26 16.53
CA LYS A 214 13.21 14.24 17.28
C LYS A 214 14.18 13.22 17.91
N LYS A 215 15.08 12.63 17.14
CA LYS A 215 16.09 11.69 17.66
C LYS A 215 17.01 12.34 18.69
N ARG A 216 17.42 13.59 18.45
CA ARG A 216 18.25 14.34 19.39
C ARG A 216 17.53 14.54 20.73
N ASN A 217 16.26 14.91 20.70
CA ASN A 217 15.45 15.12 21.90
C ASN A 217 15.16 13.81 22.63
N GLU A 218 14.95 12.70 21.90
CA GLU A 218 14.84 11.36 22.48
C GLU A 218 16.13 10.99 23.26
N ILE A 219 17.30 11.19 22.66
CA ILE A 219 18.59 10.93 23.34
C ILE A 219 18.75 11.79 24.59
N ILE A 220 18.43 13.10 24.51
CA ILE A 220 18.52 14.01 25.66
C ILE A 220 17.59 13.54 26.78
N ALA A 221 16.32 13.26 26.46
CA ALA A 221 15.34 12.82 27.43
C ALA A 221 15.75 11.50 28.11
N ASP A 222 16.31 10.56 27.35
CA ASP A 222 16.80 9.29 27.89
C ASP A 222 17.99 9.50 28.84
N CYS A 223 18.95 10.36 28.48
CA CYS A 223 20.08 10.70 29.34
C CYS A 223 19.64 11.44 30.61
N GLU A 224 18.76 12.44 30.50
CA GLU A 224 18.21 13.18 31.65
C GLU A 224 17.48 12.25 32.61
N LYS A 225 16.68 11.31 32.07
CA LYS A 225 16.00 10.28 32.86
C LYS A 225 17.00 9.37 33.58
N ALA A 226 18.08 8.96 32.92
CA ALA A 226 19.13 8.14 33.53
C ALA A 226 19.89 8.91 34.63
N MET A 227 20.21 10.19 34.40
CA MET A 227 20.83 11.06 35.39
C MET A 227 19.92 11.25 36.61
N GLN A 228 18.63 11.50 36.41
CA GLN A 228 17.68 11.64 37.50
C GLN A 228 17.55 10.34 38.32
N LYS A 229 17.54 9.17 37.66
CA LYS A 229 17.55 7.88 38.35
C LYS A 229 18.81 7.69 39.18
N ALA A 230 19.98 8.04 38.64
CA ALA A 230 21.24 7.96 39.37
C ALA A 230 21.26 8.91 40.58
N GLU A 231 20.76 10.14 40.42
CA GLU A 231 20.64 11.12 41.50
C GLU A 231 19.67 10.65 42.59
N ASN A 232 18.50 10.13 42.21
CA ASN A 232 17.54 9.55 43.14
C ASN A 232 18.17 8.39 43.92
N LYS A 233 18.86 7.49 43.23
CA LYS A 233 19.56 6.36 43.87
C LYS A 233 20.64 6.84 44.85
N LYS A 234 21.40 7.89 44.50
CA LYS A 234 22.42 8.49 45.38
C LYS A 234 21.79 9.05 46.65
N LEU A 235 20.74 9.87 46.51
CA LEU A 235 20.00 10.46 47.63
C LEU A 235 19.45 9.37 48.56
N VAL A 236 18.88 8.32 47.97
CA VAL A 236 18.41 7.14 48.70
C VAL A 236 19.53 6.49 49.50
N MET A 237 20.65 6.13 48.87
CA MET A 237 21.74 5.41 49.53
C MET A 237 22.30 6.18 50.74
N LEU A 238 22.36 7.52 50.64
CA LEU A 238 22.76 8.38 51.75
C LEU A 238 21.71 8.39 52.87
N ALA A 239 20.43 8.50 52.55
CA ALA A 239 19.36 8.47 53.55
C ALA A 239 19.29 7.13 54.31
N VAL A 240 19.52 6.00 53.63
CA VAL A 240 19.62 4.67 54.28
C VAL A 240 20.77 4.66 55.29
N LEU A 241 21.94 5.12 54.86
CA LEU A 241 23.14 5.15 55.68
C LEU A 241 22.94 6.02 56.93
N ASP A 242 22.38 7.23 56.76
CA ASP A 242 22.14 8.18 57.83
C ASP A 242 21.09 7.66 58.85
N ALA A 243 20.09 6.89 58.38
CA ALA A 243 19.02 6.36 59.22
C ALA A 243 19.42 5.09 60.00
N GLY A 244 20.46 4.36 59.57
CA GLY A 244 20.88 3.11 60.20
C GLY A 244 19.86 1.96 60.09
N ILE A 245 18.89 2.07 59.17
CA ILE A 245 17.81 1.10 58.94
C ILE A 245 18.04 0.40 57.61
N SER A 246 17.83 -0.91 57.54
CA SER A 246 17.88 -1.64 56.28
C SER A 246 16.61 -1.45 55.45
N LEU A 247 16.77 -1.00 54.21
CA LEU A 247 15.68 -0.82 53.25
C LEU A 247 16.14 -1.16 51.83
N VAL A 248 15.17 -1.41 50.95
CA VAL A 248 15.37 -1.54 49.50
C VAL A 248 14.60 -0.44 48.78
N TYR A 249 15.22 0.14 47.77
CA TYR A 249 14.60 1.13 46.89
C TYR A 249 14.40 0.56 45.50
N TYR A 250 13.17 0.67 45.00
CA TYR A 250 12.81 0.32 43.64
C TYR A 250 12.80 1.57 42.78
N ASP A 251 13.78 1.69 41.89
CA ASP A 251 13.89 2.80 40.94
C ASP A 251 12.72 2.84 39.94
N SER A 252 12.12 1.69 39.65
CA SER A 252 11.01 1.53 38.70
C SER A 252 9.68 2.06 39.24
N SER A 253 9.44 1.95 40.56
CA SER A 253 8.20 2.40 41.22
C SER A 253 8.40 3.63 42.12
N ASN A 254 9.63 4.11 42.25
CA ASN A 254 10.02 5.18 43.17
C ASN A 254 9.52 4.91 44.62
N GLU A 255 9.77 3.69 45.10
CA GLU A 255 9.19 3.16 46.33
C GLU A 255 10.29 2.66 47.29
N PHE A 256 10.14 2.99 48.57
CA PHE A 256 10.90 2.39 49.67
C PHE A 256 10.18 1.18 50.23
N VAL A 257 10.87 0.04 50.26
CA VAL A 257 10.39 -1.19 50.89
C VAL A 257 11.31 -1.55 52.05
N PHE A 258 10.74 -1.56 53.24
CA PHE A 258 11.42 -1.97 54.47
C PHE A 258 11.30 -3.48 54.67
N ASN A 259 12.02 -4.06 55.63
CA ASN A 259 11.93 -5.49 55.97
C ASN A 259 12.15 -6.49 54.81
N TRP A 260 12.77 -6.04 53.71
CA TRP A 260 12.96 -6.85 52.50
C TRP A 260 13.79 -8.12 52.75
N ARG A 261 14.82 -8.03 53.61
CA ARG A 261 15.65 -9.17 54.00
C ARG A 261 15.15 -9.77 55.30
N ASN A 262 14.76 -11.04 55.27
CA ASN A 262 14.31 -11.79 56.46
C ASN A 262 15.42 -12.04 57.50
N SER A 263 16.69 -11.82 57.16
CA SER A 263 17.85 -12.05 58.02
C SER A 263 18.22 -10.86 58.91
N GLU A 264 17.54 -9.72 58.77
CA GLU A 264 17.82 -8.48 59.49
C GLU A 264 16.70 -8.16 60.48
N THR A 265 17.01 -7.37 61.52
CA THR A 265 16.02 -6.93 62.50
C THR A 265 14.92 -6.15 61.78
N LYS A 266 13.69 -6.63 61.89
CA LYS A 266 12.53 -6.02 61.23
C LYS A 266 12.10 -4.77 61.97
N ILE A 267 11.82 -3.71 61.22
CA ILE A 267 11.15 -2.52 61.75
C ILE A 267 9.64 -2.76 61.84
N THR A 268 9.04 -2.18 62.87
CA THR A 268 7.60 -2.13 63.08
C THR A 268 6.95 -1.01 62.27
N GLN A 269 5.63 -1.05 62.14
CA GLN A 269 4.87 0.06 61.51
C GLN A 269 5.06 1.38 62.27
N GLU A 270 5.17 1.34 63.60
CA GLU A 270 5.37 2.54 64.43
C GLU A 270 6.75 3.18 64.18
N GLU A 271 7.79 2.35 64.04
CA GLU A 271 9.13 2.81 63.67
C GLU A 271 9.18 3.38 62.26
N LEU A 272 8.47 2.77 61.30
CA LEU A 272 8.31 3.32 59.95
C LEU A 272 7.60 4.69 59.98
N ASP A 273 6.49 4.80 60.70
CA ASP A 273 5.73 6.04 60.82
C ASP A 273 6.57 7.15 61.47
N ASN A 274 7.41 6.80 62.46
CA ASN A 274 8.34 7.73 63.09
C ASN A 274 9.45 8.17 62.12
N PHE A 275 10.01 7.24 61.34
CA PHE A 275 10.98 7.56 60.29
C PHE A 275 10.39 8.51 59.25
N VAL A 276 9.19 8.23 58.72
CA VAL A 276 8.52 9.08 57.72
C VAL A 276 8.22 10.49 58.27
N LYS A 277 7.97 10.62 59.57
CA LYS A 277 7.76 11.91 60.23
C LYS A 277 9.04 12.72 60.44
N THR A 278 10.16 12.04 60.68
CA THR A 278 11.43 12.67 61.09
C THR A 278 12.44 12.82 59.96
N VAL A 279 12.32 12.03 58.89
CA VAL A 279 13.22 12.10 57.73
C VAL A 279 13.11 13.45 57.03
N ASP A 280 14.27 14.03 56.72
CA ASP A 280 14.34 15.26 55.95
C ASP A 280 13.91 15.00 54.49
N LYS A 281 12.65 15.32 54.20
CA LYS A 281 12.03 15.12 52.88
C LYS A 281 12.71 15.94 51.77
N THR A 282 13.50 16.96 52.11
CA THR A 282 14.28 17.71 51.12
C THR A 282 15.46 16.90 50.56
N LYS A 283 15.85 15.84 51.26
CA LYS A 283 16.93 14.92 50.87
C LYS A 283 16.43 13.66 50.16
N LEU A 284 15.13 13.56 49.89
CA LEU A 284 14.53 12.39 49.24
C LEU A 284 14.09 12.71 47.80
N PRO A 285 14.01 11.69 46.92
CA PRO A 285 13.35 11.84 45.62
C PRO A 285 11.94 12.42 45.76
N LYS A 286 11.54 13.28 44.80
CA LYS A 286 10.16 13.78 44.73
C LYS A 286 9.18 12.62 44.55
N ASP A 287 8.00 12.76 45.14
CA ASP A 287 6.88 11.80 45.05
C ASP A 287 7.21 10.36 45.49
N ILE A 288 8.17 10.21 46.42
CA ILE A 288 8.55 8.91 46.96
C ILE A 288 7.47 8.33 47.88
N THR A 289 7.23 7.03 47.75
CA THR A 289 6.29 6.27 48.59
C THR A 289 7.03 5.32 49.52
N PHE A 290 6.41 4.96 50.64
CA PHE A 290 6.99 4.11 51.68
C PHE A 290 6.07 2.92 51.95
N ARG A 291 6.65 1.72 52.08
CA ARG A 291 5.93 0.47 52.31
C ARG A 291 6.77 -0.49 53.17
N LEU A 292 6.12 -1.24 54.07
CA LEU A 292 6.72 -2.37 54.79
C LEU A 292 6.88 -3.62 53.93
#